data_AF-A0A834APJ5-F1
#
_entry.id   AF-A0A834APJ5-F1
#
_cell.length_a   1.000
_cell.length_b   1.000
_cell.length_c   1.000
_cell.angle_alpha   90.00
_cell.angle_beta   90.00
_cell.angle_gamma   90.00
#
_symmetry.space_group_name_H-M   'P 1'
#
loop_
_entity.id
_entity.type
_entity.pdbx_description
1 polymer ?
#
loop_
_entity_poly.entity_id
_entity_poly.type
_entity_poly.pdbx_seq_one_letter_code
_entity_poly.pdbx_strand_id
1 'polypeptide(L)'
;MIGQFMFDTMGVANTLHNQETARALADGLTELSRENSDKPLEFLSHFLLKKCSEKSKDLEGNAILTKPDPKGMFHSFVKERNTTEDNPQDTKSSLSQSDPDLGVLVQLERKLQMDSAVKRTRVAGELLQSERRYVQMLEIVRDVYMRPLRAALSSNRAILSAANIQIIFSDILQILSLNGQFLDNLRDRLQDWGPARCVGEIFLKFGRQLNTYTNFFNNYPVVLKTIEKCREVRPAFRAFLKRHDKTVATNMLSLPELLLYPSQRFEEYIHLLHALRLHTPAEHVDRGDLTTAIDQIKTYKGYIDQMRQNINTEDQLSDIQRSIWGCPPLSEAHRYLIRVQDVAQLHSCDEETGFSSRFYEHTRDLGLFLLNDALLVCRRGTAHTPFERTSKSTYQFIASVALHRLLVEDIPDSKYIKNAFILQGPRHEWICATEAEDDKFLWLSVLQNAIKSTM
;
A
#
# COMPACT_ATOMS: atom_id res chain seq x y z
N MET A 1 -19.81 0.57 13.56
CA MET A 1 -18.93 -0.14 12.61
C MET A 1 -19.58 -0.41 11.25
N ILE A 2 -20.92 -0.50 11.14
CA ILE A 2 -21.61 -0.60 9.82
C ILE A 2 -21.77 0.76 9.11
N GLY A 3 -21.84 1.88 9.86
CA GLY A 3 -21.93 3.23 9.28
C GLY A 3 -20.70 3.68 8.50
N GLN A 4 -19.51 3.18 8.86
CA GLN A 4 -18.26 3.40 8.10
C GLN A 4 -18.27 2.58 6.80
N PHE A 5 -18.81 1.36 6.86
CA PHE A 5 -18.91 0.46 5.71
C PHE A 5 -19.87 0.99 4.63
N MET A 6 -21.01 1.56 5.02
CA MET A 6 -21.94 2.23 4.09
C MET A 6 -21.32 3.48 3.45
N PHE A 7 -20.54 4.26 4.22
CA PHE A 7 -19.87 5.47 3.74
C PHE A 7 -18.75 5.16 2.74
N ASP A 8 -18.05 4.04 2.93
CA ASP A 8 -16.97 3.60 2.03
C ASP A 8 -17.51 2.90 0.77
N THR A 9 -18.70 2.28 0.83
CA THR A 9 -19.31 1.59 -0.33
C THR A 9 -20.06 2.55 -1.26
N MET A 10 -20.63 3.65 -0.73
CA MET A 10 -21.23 4.71 -1.53
C MET A 10 -20.30 5.92 -1.58
N GLY A 11 -19.36 5.92 -2.52
CA GLY A 11 -18.54 7.09 -2.78
C GLY A 11 -19.40 8.34 -2.99
N VAL A 12 -19.01 9.46 -2.38
CA VAL A 12 -19.69 10.77 -2.46
C VAL A 12 -20.01 11.20 -3.91
N ALA A 13 -19.27 10.66 -4.89
CA ALA A 13 -19.51 10.86 -6.31
C ALA A 13 -20.81 10.22 -6.85
N ASN A 14 -21.29 9.10 -6.27
CA ASN A 14 -22.50 8.40 -6.71
C ASN A 14 -23.78 8.95 -6.07
N THR A 15 -23.70 9.58 -4.90
CA THR A 15 -24.86 10.21 -4.23
C THR A 15 -25.24 11.56 -4.83
N LEU A 16 -24.30 12.24 -5.50
CA LEU A 16 -24.58 13.49 -6.23
C LEU A 16 -25.30 13.24 -7.57
N HIS A 17 -25.27 12.02 -8.10
CA HIS A 17 -25.88 11.70 -9.40
C HIS A 17 -27.31 11.15 -9.30
N ASN A 18 -27.82 10.92 -8.08
CA ASN A 18 -29.14 10.31 -7.89
C ASN A 18 -29.96 11.13 -6.88
N GLN A 19 -30.52 12.23 -7.36
CA GLN A 19 -31.24 13.26 -6.58
C GLN A 19 -32.37 12.68 -5.71
N GLU A 20 -32.94 11.54 -6.11
CA GLU A 20 -33.97 10.83 -5.36
C GLU A 20 -33.44 10.11 -4.11
N THR A 21 -32.23 9.56 -4.17
CA THR A 21 -31.59 8.89 -3.02
C THR A 21 -31.18 9.89 -1.95
N ALA A 22 -30.67 11.05 -2.38
CA ALA A 22 -30.34 12.15 -1.49
C ALA A 22 -31.58 12.72 -0.79
N ARG A 23 -32.71 12.86 -1.52
CA ARG A 23 -34.00 13.27 -0.92
C ARG A 23 -34.54 12.22 0.05
N ALA A 24 -34.50 10.94 -0.30
CA ALA A 24 -34.97 9.88 0.59
C ALA A 24 -34.18 9.79 1.90
N LEU A 25 -32.87 10.02 1.84
CA LEU A 25 -32.01 10.10 3.03
C LEU A 25 -32.29 11.37 3.86
N ALA A 26 -32.50 12.51 3.21
CA ALA A 26 -32.86 13.76 3.91
C ALA A 26 -34.20 13.63 4.64
N ASP A 27 -35.21 13.04 4.00
CA ASP A 27 -36.53 12.78 4.62
C ASP A 27 -36.38 11.82 5.82
N GLY A 28 -35.61 10.74 5.66
CA GLY A 28 -35.39 9.76 6.73
C GLY A 28 -34.65 10.34 7.93
N LEU A 29 -33.66 11.21 7.71
CA LEU A 29 -32.93 11.90 8.78
C LEU A 29 -33.82 12.94 9.50
N THR A 30 -34.72 13.58 8.76
CA THR A 30 -35.67 14.54 9.34
C THR A 30 -36.69 13.82 10.23
N GLU A 31 -37.21 12.67 9.81
CA GLU A 31 -38.17 11.90 10.62
C GLU A 31 -37.51 11.25 11.85
N LEU A 32 -36.26 10.78 11.70
CA LEU A 32 -35.46 10.30 12.81
C LEU A 32 -35.26 11.37 13.90
N SER A 33 -35.09 12.63 13.50
CA SER A 33 -34.94 13.76 14.44
C SER A 33 -36.24 14.09 15.20
N ARG A 34 -37.40 13.66 14.69
CA ARG A 34 -38.71 13.85 15.35
C ARG A 34 -39.05 12.75 16.34
N GLU A 35 -38.64 11.50 16.08
CA GLU A 35 -39.07 10.34 16.87
C GLU A 35 -38.14 9.94 18.04
N ASN A 36 -36.97 10.58 18.22
CA ASN A 36 -36.01 10.29 19.31
C ASN A 36 -35.87 8.78 19.61
N SER A 37 -35.59 8.01 18.56
CA SER A 37 -35.42 6.56 18.66
C SER A 37 -34.04 6.19 19.22
N ASP A 38 -34.01 5.28 20.21
CA ASP A 38 -32.78 4.75 20.84
C ASP A 38 -31.91 3.92 19.87
N LYS A 39 -32.40 3.63 18.65
CA LYS A 39 -31.66 2.89 17.61
C LYS A 39 -31.81 3.53 16.22
N PRO A 40 -31.09 4.63 15.95
CA PRO A 40 -31.30 5.44 14.76
C PRO A 40 -30.96 4.77 13.43
N LEU A 41 -30.03 3.80 13.42
CA LEU A 41 -29.62 3.11 12.20
C LEU A 41 -30.63 2.04 11.76
N GLU A 42 -31.26 1.33 12.68
CA GLU A 42 -32.31 0.35 12.38
C GLU A 42 -33.57 1.05 11.84
N PHE A 43 -33.90 2.21 12.41
CA PHE A 43 -35.00 3.04 11.93
C PHE A 43 -34.78 3.52 10.50
N LEU A 44 -33.61 4.10 10.20
CA LEU A 44 -33.29 4.58 8.85
C LEU A 44 -33.28 3.44 7.83
N SER A 45 -32.74 2.27 8.21
CA SER A 45 -32.75 1.09 7.34
C SER A 45 -34.20 0.64 7.03
N HIS A 46 -35.06 0.54 8.04
CA HIS A 46 -36.45 0.15 7.87
C HIS A 46 -37.25 1.19 7.06
N PHE A 47 -37.01 2.48 7.30
CA PHE A 47 -37.65 3.58 6.58
C PHE A 47 -37.29 3.57 5.09
N LEU A 48 -36.00 3.40 4.76
CA LEU A 48 -35.54 3.33 3.37
C LEU A 48 -36.05 2.07 2.67
N LEU A 49 -36.06 0.92 3.35
CA LEU A 49 -36.64 -0.33 2.82
C LEU A 49 -38.13 -0.19 2.52
N LYS A 50 -38.89 0.45 3.41
CA LYS A 50 -40.32 0.71 3.19
C LYS A 50 -40.54 1.58 1.95
N LYS A 51 -39.79 2.69 1.82
CA LYS A 51 -39.89 3.62 0.69
C LYS A 51 -39.46 2.98 -0.65
N CYS A 52 -38.49 2.05 -0.62
CA CYS A 52 -38.12 1.25 -1.79
C CYS A 52 -39.18 0.19 -2.16
N SER A 53 -39.85 -0.42 -1.18
CA SER A 53 -40.89 -1.43 -1.41
C SER A 53 -42.21 -0.85 -1.94
N GLU A 54 -42.51 0.41 -1.62
CA GLU A 54 -43.67 1.10 -2.19
C GLU A 54 -43.47 1.38 -3.69
N LYS A 55 -42.23 1.67 -4.13
CA LYS A 55 -41.89 1.86 -5.55
C LYS A 55 -41.94 0.58 -6.39
N SER A 56 -41.69 -0.61 -5.82
CA SER A 56 -41.74 -1.87 -6.59
C SER A 56 -43.17 -2.29 -6.96
N LYS A 57 -44.19 -1.79 -6.27
CA LYS A 57 -45.60 -2.06 -6.61
C LYS A 57 -46.13 -1.21 -7.77
N ASP A 58 -45.47 -0.10 -8.10
CA ASP A 58 -45.85 0.77 -9.22
C ASP A 58 -45.24 0.32 -10.57
N LEU A 59 -44.30 -0.63 -10.57
CA LEU A 59 -43.55 -1.10 -11.75
C LEU A 59 -43.99 -2.47 -12.29
N GLU A 60 -44.84 -3.23 -11.58
CA GLU A 60 -45.39 -4.52 -12.05
C GLU A 60 -46.56 -4.38 -13.06
N GLY A 61 -46.91 -3.15 -13.45
CA GLY A 61 -48.03 -2.87 -14.37
C GLY A 61 -47.72 -2.97 -15.87
N ASN A 62 -46.47 -3.15 -16.30
CA ASN A 62 -46.15 -3.21 -17.74
C ASN A 62 -44.90 -4.07 -18.01
N ALA A 63 -45.12 -5.37 -18.24
CA ALA A 63 -44.17 -6.20 -18.97
C ALA A 63 -44.76 -6.55 -20.33
N ILE A 64 -43.97 -6.48 -21.41
CA ILE A 64 -43.86 -7.47 -22.51
C ILE A 64 -42.81 -7.00 -23.53
N LEU A 65 -41.87 -7.93 -23.83
CA LEU A 65 -40.98 -8.10 -25.02
C LEU A 65 -40.41 -6.84 -25.71
N THR A 66 -39.11 -6.70 -25.97
CA THR A 66 -38.27 -7.56 -26.81
C THR A 66 -36.81 -7.03 -26.74
N LYS A 67 -35.81 -7.90 -26.93
CA LYS A 67 -34.37 -7.54 -27.03
C LYS A 67 -34.09 -6.44 -28.09
N PRO A 68 -32.99 -5.68 -27.95
CA PRO A 68 -31.99 -5.73 -29.03
C PRO A 68 -30.52 -5.61 -28.58
N ASP A 69 -29.65 -6.09 -29.47
CA ASP A 69 -28.21 -5.85 -29.57
C ASP A 69 -27.98 -5.08 -30.92
N PRO A 70 -26.77 -4.62 -31.29
CA PRO A 70 -26.32 -3.24 -31.13
C PRO A 70 -26.20 -2.46 -32.46
N LYS A 71 -26.52 -1.16 -32.46
CA LYS A 71 -25.96 -0.05 -33.28
C LYS A 71 -26.99 1.09 -33.47
N GLY A 72 -26.56 2.32 -33.17
CA GLY A 72 -27.13 3.55 -33.75
C GLY A 72 -27.49 4.63 -32.73
N MET A 73 -26.63 5.66 -32.60
CA MET A 73 -26.96 7.10 -32.69
C MET A 73 -25.86 7.94 -32.01
N PHE A 74 -24.84 8.29 -32.78
CA PHE A 74 -24.03 9.49 -32.58
C PHE A 74 -24.34 10.45 -33.72
N HIS A 75 -25.18 11.44 -33.45
CA HIS A 75 -25.33 12.74 -34.11
C HIS A 75 -26.42 13.45 -33.27
N SER A 76 -26.32 14.67 -32.79
CA SER A 76 -25.62 15.85 -33.31
C SER A 76 -25.68 17.00 -32.29
N PHE A 77 -24.97 18.09 -32.63
CA PHE A 77 -25.11 19.48 -32.20
C PHE A 77 -24.05 20.01 -31.22
N VAL A 78 -23.29 21.07 -31.52
CA VAL A 78 -22.86 21.78 -32.75
C VAL A 78 -21.75 22.73 -32.28
N LYS A 79 -20.70 22.99 -33.10
CA LYS A 79 -19.76 24.09 -32.86
C LYS A 79 -19.46 24.85 -34.16
N GLU A 80 -19.64 26.17 -34.06
CA GLU A 80 -18.95 27.30 -34.71
C GLU A 80 -18.84 27.44 -36.24
N ARG A 81 -19.32 28.60 -36.73
CA ARG A 81 -18.61 29.45 -37.71
C ARG A 81 -18.84 30.94 -37.42
N ASN A 82 -17.78 31.73 -37.60
CA ASN A 82 -17.70 33.20 -37.52
C ASN A 82 -17.33 33.79 -38.90
N THR A 83 -17.86 35.00 -39.17
CA THR A 83 -17.37 36.16 -39.98
C THR A 83 -17.17 36.00 -41.51
N THR A 84 -17.53 36.93 -42.40
CA THR A 84 -17.41 38.41 -42.40
C THR A 84 -18.41 39.15 -43.33
N GLU A 85 -18.71 40.41 -42.97
CA GLU A 85 -19.05 41.65 -43.75
C GLU A 85 -20.27 41.73 -44.69
N ASP A 86 -21.24 42.63 -44.39
CA ASP A 86 -21.32 44.00 -44.97
C ASP A 86 -22.40 44.88 -44.27
N ASN A 87 -22.29 46.21 -44.42
CA ASN A 87 -22.88 47.31 -43.62
C ASN A 87 -24.28 47.82 -44.14
N PRO A 88 -24.78 49.02 -43.74
CA PRO A 88 -25.66 49.38 -42.61
C PRO A 88 -27.12 49.76 -42.99
N GLN A 89 -28.05 49.80 -42.01
CA GLN A 89 -28.99 50.94 -41.80
C GLN A 89 -29.89 50.76 -40.56
N ASP A 90 -29.93 51.82 -39.74
CA ASP A 90 -31.01 52.32 -38.88
C ASP A 90 -31.97 51.35 -38.15
N THR A 91 -31.98 51.40 -36.82
CA THR A 91 -33.08 52.04 -36.05
C THR A 91 -32.77 52.05 -34.55
N LYS A 92 -32.92 53.23 -33.96
CA LYS A 92 -32.87 53.61 -32.54
C LYS A 92 -33.60 52.64 -31.60
N SER A 93 -33.01 52.38 -30.42
CA SER A 93 -33.56 52.71 -29.08
C SER A 93 -32.74 51.97 -28.01
N SER A 94 -31.94 52.68 -27.21
CA SER A 94 -32.30 53.16 -25.86
C SER A 94 -32.30 52.06 -24.78
N LEU A 95 -31.14 51.95 -24.13
CA LEU A 95 -30.92 51.88 -22.67
C LEU A 95 -31.74 50.94 -21.77
N SER A 96 -30.94 50.22 -20.98
CA SER A 96 -31.16 49.76 -19.60
C SER A 96 -32.09 48.57 -19.39
N GLN A 97 -31.51 47.40 -19.08
CA GLN A 97 -31.61 46.79 -17.75
C GLN A 97 -30.29 46.04 -17.47
N SER A 98 -29.57 46.48 -16.44
CA SER A 98 -28.45 45.75 -15.87
C SER A 98 -28.99 44.48 -15.21
N ASP A 99 -28.70 43.31 -15.77
CA ASP A 99 -29.03 42.03 -15.15
C ASP A 99 -28.32 41.92 -13.79
N PRO A 100 -29.06 41.91 -12.66
CA PRO A 100 -28.47 41.81 -11.33
C PRO A 100 -27.77 40.45 -11.11
N ASP A 101 -28.12 39.45 -11.91
CA ASP A 101 -27.74 38.05 -11.70
C ASP A 101 -26.32 37.73 -12.20
N LEU A 102 -25.86 38.37 -13.27
CA LEU A 102 -24.49 38.21 -13.78
C LEU A 102 -23.45 38.81 -12.81
N GLY A 103 -23.79 39.93 -12.16
CA GLY A 103 -22.95 40.55 -11.13
C GLY A 103 -22.79 39.66 -9.90
N VAL A 104 -23.86 38.99 -9.48
CA VAL A 104 -23.86 38.06 -8.34
C VAL A 104 -23.07 36.79 -8.66
N LEU A 105 -23.23 36.22 -9.86
CA LEU A 105 -22.45 35.06 -10.32
C LEU A 105 -20.95 35.36 -10.39
N VAL A 106 -20.55 36.49 -10.97
CA VAL A 106 -19.14 36.91 -11.03
C VAL A 106 -18.58 37.15 -9.62
N GLN A 107 -19.40 37.62 -8.68
CA GLN A 107 -18.99 37.85 -7.29
C GLN A 107 -18.89 36.56 -6.48
N LEU A 108 -19.74 35.56 -6.75
CA LEU A 108 -19.64 34.21 -6.21
C LEU A 108 -18.42 33.45 -6.77
N GLU A 109 -18.17 33.55 -8.08
CA GLU A 109 -16.97 33.00 -8.71
C GLU A 109 -15.70 33.61 -8.12
N ARG A 110 -15.66 34.94 -7.94
CA ARG A 110 -14.54 35.61 -7.26
C ARG A 110 -14.36 35.12 -5.83
N LYS A 111 -15.44 34.93 -5.05
CA LYS A 111 -15.37 34.39 -3.68
C LYS A 111 -14.84 32.95 -3.67
N LEU A 112 -15.32 32.08 -4.56
CA LEU A 112 -14.84 30.69 -4.67
C LEU A 112 -13.37 30.62 -5.10
N GLN A 113 -12.94 31.49 -6.03
CA GLN A 113 -11.53 31.60 -6.43
C GLN A 113 -10.64 32.12 -5.30
N MET A 114 -11.10 33.12 -4.54
CA MET A 114 -10.40 33.64 -3.37
C MET A 114 -10.26 32.56 -2.28
N ASP A 115 -11.32 31.81 -1.99
CA ASP A 115 -11.28 30.69 -1.04
C ASP A 115 -10.31 29.59 -1.50
N SER A 116 -10.27 29.29 -2.79
CA SER A 116 -9.31 28.33 -3.36
C SER A 116 -7.86 28.82 -3.24
N ALA A 117 -7.60 30.10 -3.52
CA ALA A 117 -6.27 30.71 -3.40
C ALA A 117 -5.76 30.74 -1.95
N VAL A 118 -6.65 31.02 -0.99
CA VAL A 118 -6.34 30.97 0.45
C VAL A 118 -6.02 29.53 0.87
N LYS A 119 -6.82 28.54 0.44
CA LYS A 119 -6.55 27.12 0.69
C LYS A 119 -5.22 26.67 0.08
N ARG A 120 -4.93 27.06 -1.17
CA ARG A 120 -3.64 26.79 -1.84
C ARG A 120 -2.46 27.34 -1.04
N THR A 121 -2.58 28.57 -0.56
CA THR A 121 -1.55 29.22 0.27
C THR A 121 -1.35 28.50 1.59
N ARG A 122 -2.43 28.06 2.24
CA ARG A 122 -2.36 27.26 3.47
C ARG A 122 -1.64 25.93 3.25
N VAL A 123 -1.94 25.23 2.16
CA VAL A 123 -1.26 23.96 1.82
C VAL A 123 0.22 24.19 1.51
N ALA A 124 0.56 25.25 0.77
CA ALA A 124 1.96 25.61 0.52
C ALA A 124 2.71 25.93 1.84
N GLY A 125 2.08 26.66 2.75
CA GLY A 125 2.62 26.92 4.08
C GLY A 125 2.84 25.64 4.89
N GLU A 126 1.88 24.71 4.89
CA GLU A 126 2.03 23.41 5.56
C GLU A 126 3.14 22.56 4.91
N LEU A 127 3.31 22.63 3.59
CA LEU A 127 4.42 21.97 2.91
C LEU A 127 5.77 22.47 3.44
N LEU A 128 5.97 23.79 3.50
CA LEU A 128 7.22 24.36 4.03
C LEU A 128 7.43 24.02 5.51
N GLN A 129 6.37 24.10 6.31
CA GLN A 129 6.44 23.84 7.73
C GLN A 129 6.71 22.36 8.05
N SER A 130 6.07 21.44 7.32
CA SER A 130 6.34 20.01 7.43
C SER A 130 7.75 19.67 6.96
N GLU A 131 8.25 20.29 5.89
CA GLU A 131 9.62 20.09 5.42
C GLU A 131 10.64 20.57 6.45
N ARG A 132 10.38 21.73 7.08
CA ARG A 132 11.22 22.22 8.17
C ARG A 132 11.28 21.23 9.34
N ARG A 133 10.14 20.65 9.74
CA ARG A 133 10.10 19.63 10.79
C ARG A 133 10.89 18.39 10.38
N TYR A 134 10.73 17.93 9.14
CA TYR A 134 11.46 16.77 8.63
C TYR A 134 12.98 16.99 8.60
N VAL A 135 13.44 18.13 8.09
CA VAL A 135 14.87 18.49 8.11
C VAL A 135 15.39 18.57 9.55
N GLN A 136 14.65 19.18 10.48
CA GLN A 136 15.01 19.19 11.90
C GLN A 136 15.18 17.78 12.48
N MET A 137 14.32 16.83 12.11
CA MET A 137 14.47 15.42 12.53
C MET A 137 15.78 14.81 12.00
N LEU A 138 16.14 15.09 10.76
CA LEU A 138 17.42 14.65 10.18
C LEU A 138 18.63 15.33 10.85
N GLU A 139 18.49 16.60 11.25
CA GLU A 139 19.52 17.33 11.98
C GLU A 139 19.77 16.75 13.37
N ILE A 140 18.74 16.25 14.06
CA ILE A 140 18.89 15.54 15.33
C ILE A 140 19.84 14.34 15.17
N VAL A 141 19.72 13.57 14.07
CA VAL A 141 20.62 12.44 13.79
C VAL A 141 22.08 12.92 13.68
N ARG A 142 22.31 14.03 12.98
CA ARG A 142 23.63 14.66 12.85
C ARG A 142 24.15 15.17 14.20
N ASP A 143 23.33 15.88 14.96
CA ASP A 143 23.76 16.70 16.09
C ASP A 143 23.84 15.93 17.39
N VAL A 144 22.92 15.00 17.63
CA VAL A 144 22.87 14.21 18.86
C VAL A 144 23.72 12.95 18.74
N TYR A 145 23.84 12.36 17.55
CA TYR A 145 24.55 11.09 17.38
C TYR A 145 25.89 11.27 16.65
N MET A 146 25.87 11.75 15.41
CA MET A 146 27.07 11.74 14.56
C MET A 146 28.17 12.69 15.08
N ARG A 147 27.84 13.94 15.41
CA ARG A 147 28.80 14.93 15.91
C ARG A 147 29.51 14.48 17.19
N PRO A 148 28.82 14.01 18.25
CA PRO A 148 29.47 13.48 19.44
C PRO A 148 30.35 12.25 19.18
N LEU A 149 29.91 11.32 18.34
CA LEU A 149 30.69 10.13 17.98
C LEU A 149 31.96 10.50 17.21
N ARG A 150 31.89 11.49 16.31
CA ARG A 150 33.05 12.00 15.57
C ARG A 150 34.00 12.79 16.48
N ALA A 151 33.48 13.60 17.39
CA ALA A 151 34.30 14.33 18.37
C ALA A 151 35.04 13.38 19.32
N ALA A 152 34.38 12.31 19.76
CA ALA A 152 34.98 11.26 20.58
C ALA A 152 36.11 10.52 19.83
N LEU A 153 35.93 10.27 18.53
CA LEU A 153 36.97 9.72 17.65
C LEU A 153 38.19 10.65 17.55
N SER A 154 37.99 11.94 17.31
CA SER A 154 39.07 12.93 17.23
C SER A 154 39.81 13.16 18.55
N SER A 155 39.14 12.93 19.68
CA SER A 155 39.70 13.15 21.03
C SER A 155 40.40 11.91 21.60
N ASN A 156 40.71 10.92 20.77
CA ASN A 156 41.30 9.62 21.15
C ASN A 156 40.47 8.83 22.21
N ARG A 157 39.16 9.10 22.30
CA ARG A 157 38.18 8.39 23.14
C ARG A 157 37.12 7.74 22.25
N ALA A 158 37.58 7.07 21.19
CA ALA A 158 36.72 6.56 20.13
C ALA A 158 35.68 5.56 20.66
N ILE A 159 34.40 5.90 20.50
CA ILE A 159 33.27 5.01 20.85
C ILE A 159 33.02 4.00 19.72
N LEU A 160 33.12 4.47 18.47
CA LEU A 160 33.02 3.69 17.24
C LEU A 160 34.23 3.95 16.34
N SER A 161 34.53 3.01 15.43
CA SER A 161 35.53 3.22 14.39
C SER A 161 35.03 4.23 13.35
N ALA A 162 35.96 4.90 12.67
CA ALA A 162 35.64 5.80 11.56
C ALA A 162 34.79 5.09 10.48
N ALA A 163 35.11 3.84 10.16
CA ALA A 163 34.36 3.03 9.20
C ALA A 163 32.91 2.80 9.63
N ASN A 164 32.65 2.45 10.89
CA ASN A 164 31.28 2.22 11.37
C ASN A 164 30.47 3.53 11.40
N ILE A 165 31.11 4.66 11.76
CA ILE A 165 30.46 5.98 11.69
C ILE A 165 30.08 6.31 10.24
N GLN A 166 30.97 6.04 9.28
CA GLN A 166 30.68 6.27 7.86
C GLN A 166 29.54 5.38 7.35
N ILE A 167 29.54 4.09 7.68
CA ILE A 167 28.47 3.15 7.30
C ILE A 167 27.12 3.61 7.86
N ILE A 168 27.07 4.06 9.12
CA ILE A 168 25.81 4.43 9.77
C ILE A 168 25.27 5.78 9.29
N PHE A 169 26.14 6.79 9.08
CA PHE A 169 25.70 8.17 8.93
C PHE A 169 25.93 8.78 7.54
N SER A 170 26.71 8.18 6.63
CA SER A 170 27.04 8.84 5.37
C SER A 170 25.81 9.10 4.48
N ASP A 171 24.96 8.08 4.30
CA ASP A 171 23.77 8.17 3.44
C ASP A 171 22.71 9.13 4.01
N ILE A 172 22.45 9.08 5.32
CA ILE A 172 21.47 9.98 5.96
C ILE A 172 21.94 11.44 5.93
N LEU A 173 23.26 11.70 5.97
CA LEU A 173 23.80 13.05 5.82
C LEU A 173 23.68 13.58 4.39
N GLN A 174 23.78 12.71 3.38
CA GLN A 174 23.49 13.10 2.00
C GLN A 174 22.00 13.45 1.83
N ILE A 175 21.11 12.65 2.42
CA ILE A 175 19.67 12.97 2.49
C ILE A 175 19.46 14.33 3.18
N LEU A 176 20.08 14.57 4.34
CA LEU A 176 19.97 15.85 5.04
C LEU A 176 20.41 17.03 4.17
N SER A 177 21.54 16.91 3.46
CA SER A 177 22.03 17.95 2.55
C SER A 177 21.03 18.22 1.41
N LEU A 178 20.48 17.18 0.81
CA LEU A 178 19.52 17.28 -0.28
C LEU A 178 18.21 17.92 0.19
N ASN A 179 17.66 17.51 1.34
CA ASN A 179 16.43 18.11 1.87
C ASN A 179 16.67 19.52 2.43
N GLY A 180 17.88 19.83 2.91
CA GLY A 180 18.27 21.20 3.26
C GLY A 180 18.20 22.13 2.05
N GLN A 181 18.78 21.73 0.91
CA GLN A 181 18.66 22.48 -0.35
C GLN A 181 17.22 22.57 -0.83
N PHE A 182 16.43 21.50 -0.70
CA PHE A 182 15.01 21.52 -1.06
C PHE A 182 14.21 22.50 -0.19
N LEU A 183 14.45 22.49 1.12
CA LEU A 183 13.84 23.43 2.07
C LEU A 183 14.22 24.89 1.76
N ASP A 184 15.48 25.15 1.41
CA ASP A 184 15.94 26.48 1.00
C ASP A 184 15.18 26.95 -0.25
N ASN A 185 15.10 26.12 -1.30
CA ASN A 185 14.35 26.45 -2.51
C ASN A 185 12.86 26.69 -2.23
N LEU A 186 12.25 25.90 -1.35
CA LEU A 186 10.86 26.11 -0.92
C LEU A 186 10.70 27.41 -0.15
N ARG A 187 11.57 27.70 0.82
CA ARG A 187 11.53 28.93 1.61
C ARG A 187 11.63 30.15 0.69
N ASP A 188 12.60 30.17 -0.22
CA ASP A 188 12.84 31.30 -1.10
C ASP A 188 11.64 31.50 -2.06
N ARG A 189 11.00 30.42 -2.51
CA ARG A 189 9.76 30.49 -3.31
C ARG A 189 8.57 31.01 -2.52
N LEU A 190 8.46 30.65 -1.24
CA LEU A 190 7.33 31.03 -0.40
C LEU A 190 7.49 32.40 0.27
N GLN A 191 8.69 32.99 0.24
CA GLN A 191 8.93 34.35 0.74
C GLN A 191 8.08 35.38 -0.03
N ASP A 192 8.04 35.26 -1.36
CA ASP A 192 7.21 36.08 -2.25
C ASP A 192 6.07 35.23 -2.86
N TRP A 193 5.33 34.53 -1.99
CA TRP A 193 4.24 33.66 -2.41
C TRP A 193 3.07 34.47 -2.98
N GLY A 194 2.59 34.03 -4.15
CA GLY A 194 1.45 34.65 -4.83
C GLY A 194 0.70 33.63 -5.69
N PRO A 195 -0.51 33.97 -6.16
CA PRO A 195 -1.38 33.04 -6.87
C PRO A 195 -0.81 32.51 -8.19
N ALA A 196 0.18 33.19 -8.78
CA ALA A 196 0.87 32.76 -10.01
C ALA A 196 2.18 31.99 -9.77
N ARG A 197 2.64 31.88 -8.51
CA ARG A 197 3.87 31.16 -8.19
C ARG A 197 3.65 29.65 -8.30
N CYS A 198 4.71 28.94 -8.67
CA CYS A 198 4.71 27.50 -8.92
C CYS A 198 5.58 26.79 -7.90
N VAL A 199 5.22 25.58 -7.51
CA VAL A 199 6.05 24.73 -6.63
C VAL A 199 6.40 23.41 -7.32
N GLY A 200 5.65 23.01 -8.35
CA GLY A 200 5.84 21.79 -9.11
C GLY A 200 7.27 21.67 -9.67
N GLU A 201 7.83 22.73 -10.26
CA GLU A 201 9.20 22.71 -10.78
C GLU A 201 10.26 22.36 -9.72
N ILE A 202 10.05 22.78 -8.45
CA ILE A 202 10.97 22.51 -7.34
C ILE A 202 10.92 21.02 -7.01
N PHE A 203 9.72 20.42 -7.00
CA PHE A 203 9.55 18.98 -6.82
C PHE A 203 10.09 18.17 -8.00
N LEU A 204 9.94 18.63 -9.23
CA LEU A 204 10.53 17.96 -10.39
C LEU A 204 12.06 17.95 -10.32
N LYS A 205 12.67 19.06 -9.87
CA LYS A 205 14.12 19.13 -9.62
C LYS A 205 14.54 18.19 -8.49
N PHE A 206 13.80 18.17 -7.38
CA PHE A 206 14.02 17.24 -6.27
C PHE A 206 13.89 15.77 -6.73
N GLY A 207 12.88 15.49 -7.55
CA GLY A 207 12.60 14.17 -8.13
C GLY A 207 13.77 13.58 -8.92
N ARG A 208 14.55 14.43 -9.60
CA ARG A 208 15.76 14.00 -10.34
C ARG A 208 16.91 13.54 -9.43
N GLN A 209 16.87 13.92 -8.15
CA GLN A 209 17.92 13.63 -7.17
C GLN A 209 17.53 12.49 -6.20
N LEU A 210 16.40 11.83 -6.43
CA LEU A 210 15.89 10.72 -5.61
C LEU A 210 16.84 9.51 -5.54
N ASN A 211 17.80 9.37 -6.48
CA ASN A 211 18.83 8.34 -6.39
C ASN A 211 19.62 8.37 -5.07
N THR A 212 19.74 9.53 -4.44
CA THR A 212 20.36 9.67 -3.10
C THR A 212 19.61 8.86 -2.04
N TYR A 213 18.28 8.89 -2.09
CA TYR A 213 17.43 8.08 -1.22
C TYR A 213 17.53 6.59 -1.56
N THR A 214 17.71 6.24 -2.83
CA THR A 214 17.88 4.84 -3.25
C THR A 214 19.12 4.22 -2.62
N ASN A 215 20.23 4.96 -2.58
CA ASN A 215 21.46 4.51 -1.91
C ASN A 215 21.22 4.26 -0.42
N PHE A 216 20.53 5.19 0.26
CA PHE A 216 20.17 5.03 1.67
C PHE A 216 19.32 3.78 1.90
N PHE A 217 18.25 3.57 1.13
CA PHE A 217 17.38 2.40 1.31
C PHE A 217 18.09 1.07 1.00
N ASN A 218 19.03 1.05 0.04
CA ASN A 218 19.86 -0.13 -0.24
C ASN A 218 20.78 -0.47 0.93
N ASN A 219 21.37 0.56 1.53
CA ASN A 219 22.31 0.39 2.65
C ASN A 219 21.60 0.26 4.00
N TYR A 220 20.31 0.56 4.09
CA TYR A 220 19.54 0.60 5.34
C TYR A 220 19.61 -0.72 6.15
N PRO A 221 19.46 -1.92 5.56
CA PRO A 221 19.63 -3.18 6.30
C PRO A 221 21.04 -3.34 6.88
N VAL A 222 22.06 -2.90 6.14
CA VAL A 222 23.47 -2.94 6.57
C VAL A 222 23.71 -1.95 7.71
N VAL A 223 23.13 -0.76 7.63
CA VAL A 223 23.18 0.25 8.71
C VAL A 223 22.57 -0.31 9.99
N LEU A 224 21.37 -0.89 9.93
CA LEU A 224 20.71 -1.49 11.09
C LEU A 224 21.52 -2.64 11.69
N LYS A 225 21.99 -3.58 10.87
CA LYS A 225 22.86 -4.69 11.31
C LYS A 225 24.16 -4.16 11.95
N THR A 226 24.71 -3.07 11.43
CA THR A 226 25.93 -2.44 11.98
C THR A 226 25.66 -1.77 13.32
N ILE A 227 24.53 -1.07 13.49
CA ILE A 227 24.12 -0.48 14.77
C ILE A 227 23.98 -1.58 15.81
N GLU A 228 23.25 -2.66 15.51
CA GLU A 228 23.01 -3.75 16.48
C GLU A 228 24.32 -4.46 16.85
N LYS A 229 25.15 -4.82 15.85
CA LYS A 229 26.47 -5.41 16.10
C LYS A 229 27.35 -4.51 16.96
N CYS A 230 27.36 -3.20 16.71
CA CYS A 230 28.13 -2.25 17.51
C CYS A 230 27.58 -2.14 18.94
N ARG A 231 26.26 -2.19 19.12
CA ARG A 231 25.59 -2.14 20.41
C ARG A 231 25.90 -3.37 21.28
N GLU A 232 25.99 -4.55 20.67
CA GLU A 232 26.37 -5.78 21.35
C GLU A 232 27.85 -5.80 21.72
N VAL A 233 28.72 -5.51 20.75
CA VAL A 233 30.18 -5.67 20.90
C VAL A 233 30.83 -4.52 21.70
N ARG A 234 30.27 -3.30 21.67
CA ARG A 234 30.90 -2.12 22.29
C ARG A 234 30.05 -1.55 23.43
N PRO A 235 30.40 -1.82 24.71
CA PRO A 235 29.70 -1.28 25.87
C PRO A 235 29.61 0.24 25.92
N ALA A 236 30.67 0.93 25.45
CA ALA A 236 30.69 2.40 25.37
C ALA A 236 29.62 2.94 24.41
N PHE A 237 29.40 2.26 23.28
CA PHE A 237 28.36 2.64 22.32
C PHE A 237 26.96 2.33 22.86
N ARG A 238 26.78 1.19 23.54
CA ARG A 238 25.53 0.87 24.24
C ARG A 238 25.18 1.91 25.30
N ALA A 239 26.15 2.35 26.09
CA ALA A 239 25.96 3.40 27.08
C ALA A 239 25.66 4.76 26.44
N PHE A 240 26.32 5.07 25.31
CA PHE A 240 26.04 6.26 24.51
C PHE A 240 24.59 6.27 24.01
N LEU A 241 24.15 5.19 23.35
CA LEU A 241 22.76 5.05 22.90
C LEU A 241 21.77 5.20 24.07
N LYS A 242 22.00 4.52 25.21
CA LYS A 242 21.13 4.64 26.39
C LYS A 242 21.02 6.08 26.93
N ARG A 243 22.06 6.92 26.75
CA ARG A 243 22.06 8.32 27.20
C ARG A 243 21.33 9.25 26.23
N HIS A 244 21.38 8.96 24.93
CA HIS A 244 20.90 9.86 23.89
C HIS A 244 19.55 9.43 23.28
N ASP A 245 19.28 8.13 23.20
CA ASP A 245 17.99 7.58 22.77
C ASP A 245 16.89 8.01 23.73
N LYS A 246 15.69 8.23 23.18
CA LYS A 246 14.48 8.55 23.94
C LYS A 246 14.64 9.77 24.85
N THR A 247 15.38 10.77 24.39
CA THR A 247 15.50 12.06 25.07
C THR A 247 14.54 13.07 24.45
N VAL A 248 14.29 14.18 25.16
CA VAL A 248 13.49 15.30 24.62
C VAL A 248 14.11 15.82 23.31
N ALA A 249 15.45 15.88 23.24
CA ALA A 249 16.17 16.31 22.04
C ALA A 249 15.99 15.36 20.84
N THR A 250 15.66 14.09 21.09
CA THR A 250 15.38 13.10 20.04
C THR A 250 13.89 12.85 19.84
N ASN A 251 13.03 13.72 20.38
CA ASN A 251 11.57 13.56 20.37
C ASN A 251 11.10 12.21 20.92
N MET A 252 11.79 11.69 21.95
CA MET A 252 11.53 10.39 22.56
C MET A 252 11.75 9.18 21.62
N LEU A 253 12.49 9.37 20.52
CA LEU A 253 12.81 8.31 19.56
C LEU A 253 14.25 7.80 19.77
N SER A 254 14.46 6.55 19.37
CA SER A 254 15.76 5.90 19.24
C SER A 254 16.39 6.16 17.86
N LEU A 255 17.70 5.93 17.74
CA LEU A 255 18.39 6.08 16.46
C LEU A 255 17.74 5.27 15.31
N PRO A 256 17.39 3.98 15.45
CA PRO A 256 16.72 3.23 14.37
C PRO A 256 15.35 3.81 13.99
N GLU A 257 14.57 4.30 14.95
CA GLU A 257 13.26 4.91 14.69
C GLU A 257 13.40 6.22 13.91
N LEU A 258 14.41 7.05 14.23
CA LEU A 258 14.71 8.26 13.47
C LEU A 258 15.10 7.96 12.02
N LEU A 259 15.84 6.87 11.78
CA LEU A 259 16.26 6.46 10.43
C LEU A 259 15.09 5.90 9.59
N LEU A 260 13.92 5.66 10.18
CA LEU A 260 12.72 5.24 9.45
C LEU A 260 12.00 6.41 8.77
N TYR A 261 12.08 7.64 9.31
CA TYR A 261 11.35 8.81 8.79
C TYR A 261 11.49 9.10 7.30
N PRO A 262 12.67 8.93 6.66
CA PRO A 262 12.81 9.08 5.22
C PRO A 262 11.83 8.24 4.40
N SER A 263 11.42 7.07 4.90
CA SER A 263 10.41 6.24 4.24
C SER A 263 9.01 6.84 4.26
N GLN A 264 8.62 7.40 5.41
CA GLN A 264 7.27 7.91 5.67
C GLN A 264 7.05 9.24 4.96
N ARG A 265 8.11 10.04 4.79
CA ARG A 265 8.04 11.37 4.16
C ARG A 265 7.48 11.34 2.74
N PHE A 266 7.72 10.28 1.97
CA PHE A 266 7.19 10.14 0.61
C PHE A 266 5.66 10.07 0.56
N GLU A 267 5.03 9.48 1.58
CA GLU A 267 3.57 9.48 1.68
C GLU A 267 3.05 10.89 1.90
N GLU A 268 3.65 11.64 2.81
CA GLU A 268 3.27 13.02 3.10
C GLU A 268 3.43 13.92 1.87
N TYR A 269 4.52 13.77 1.09
CA TYR A 269 4.69 14.51 -0.17
C TYR A 269 3.54 14.27 -1.14
N ILE A 270 3.11 13.02 -1.31
CA ILE A 270 1.99 12.67 -2.20
C ILE A 270 0.70 13.36 -1.74
N HIS A 271 0.39 13.30 -0.45
CA HIS A 271 -0.82 13.92 0.11
C HIS A 271 -0.80 15.45 -0.03
N LEU A 272 0.33 16.09 0.30
CA LEU A 272 0.49 17.55 0.21
C LEU A 272 0.43 18.04 -1.24
N LEU A 273 1.07 17.33 -2.18
CA LEU A 273 1.00 17.66 -3.60
C LEU A 273 -0.41 17.48 -4.16
N HIS A 274 -1.12 16.43 -3.76
CA HIS A 274 -2.53 16.25 -4.14
C HIS A 274 -3.41 17.38 -3.62
N ALA A 275 -3.26 17.76 -2.36
CA ALA A 275 -3.99 18.89 -1.77
C ALA A 275 -3.65 20.21 -2.48
N LEU A 276 -2.39 20.43 -2.84
CA LEU A 276 -1.96 21.62 -3.56
C LEU A 276 -2.56 21.66 -4.97
N ARG A 277 -2.56 20.53 -5.68
CA ARG A 277 -3.18 20.40 -7.01
C ARG A 277 -4.70 20.59 -6.97
N LEU A 278 -5.37 20.10 -5.93
CA LEU A 278 -6.82 20.26 -5.74
C LEU A 278 -7.23 21.74 -5.63
N HIS A 279 -6.41 22.55 -4.97
CA HIS A 279 -6.63 23.99 -4.81
C HIS A 279 -5.94 24.83 -5.90
N THR A 280 -5.41 24.20 -6.95
CA THR A 280 -4.80 24.88 -8.10
C THR A 280 -5.79 24.88 -9.28
N PRO A 281 -6.17 26.06 -9.83
CA PRO A 281 -7.10 26.17 -10.96
C PRO A 281 -6.63 25.38 -12.19
N ALA A 282 -7.58 24.95 -13.02
CA ALA A 282 -7.28 24.11 -14.18
C ALA A 282 -6.29 24.74 -15.17
N GLU A 283 -6.41 26.05 -15.37
CA GLU A 283 -5.62 26.86 -16.30
C GLU A 283 -4.26 27.29 -15.73
N HIS A 284 -3.95 26.94 -14.48
CA HIS A 284 -2.71 27.36 -13.85
C HIS A 284 -1.52 26.52 -14.32
N VAL A 285 -0.42 27.17 -14.71
CA VAL A 285 0.79 26.52 -15.27
C VAL A 285 1.39 25.44 -14.35
N ASP A 286 1.36 25.65 -13.03
CA ASP A 286 1.81 24.68 -12.00
C ASP A 286 1.03 23.36 -12.00
N ARG A 287 -0.19 23.29 -12.57
CA ARG A 287 -1.03 22.09 -12.45
C ARG A 287 -0.45 20.89 -13.22
N GLY A 288 0.19 21.15 -14.36
CA GLY A 288 0.90 20.13 -15.15
C GLY A 288 2.13 19.61 -14.41
N ASP A 289 2.95 20.53 -13.89
CA ASP A 289 4.16 20.20 -13.13
C ASP A 289 3.82 19.45 -11.83
N LEU A 290 2.77 19.86 -11.12
CA LEU A 290 2.29 19.18 -9.92
C LEU A 290 1.82 17.76 -10.21
N THR A 291 1.13 17.54 -11.33
CA THR A 291 0.69 16.19 -11.73
C THR A 291 1.89 15.29 -12.04
N THR A 292 2.84 15.80 -12.82
CA THR A 292 4.07 15.09 -13.14
C THR A 292 4.90 14.79 -11.89
N ALA A 293 4.99 15.74 -10.95
CA ALA A 293 5.68 15.55 -9.68
C ALA A 293 5.00 14.50 -8.79
N ILE A 294 3.66 14.49 -8.72
CA ILE A 294 2.90 13.46 -8.00
C ILE A 294 3.21 12.08 -8.56
N ASP A 295 3.15 11.92 -9.88
CA ASP A 295 3.38 10.63 -10.53
C ASP A 295 4.82 10.17 -10.30
N GLN A 296 5.80 11.08 -10.44
CA GLN A 296 7.21 10.79 -10.16
C GLN A 296 7.44 10.29 -8.73
N ILE A 297 6.88 10.98 -7.73
CA ILE A 297 7.02 10.61 -6.31
C ILE A 297 6.27 9.30 -6.02
N LYS A 298 5.11 9.07 -6.63
CA LYS A 298 4.36 7.81 -6.50
C LYS A 298 5.12 6.62 -7.09
N THR A 299 5.65 6.75 -8.30
CA THR A 299 6.47 5.70 -8.93
C THR A 299 7.67 5.39 -8.06
N TYR A 300 8.32 6.43 -7.51
CA TYR A 300 9.45 6.24 -6.61
C TYR A 300 9.07 5.55 -5.29
N LYS A 301 7.93 5.93 -4.68
CA LYS A 301 7.41 5.24 -3.50
C LYS A 301 7.16 3.75 -3.79
N GLY A 302 6.50 3.44 -4.91
CA GLY A 302 6.25 2.06 -5.34
C GLY A 302 7.55 1.27 -5.55
N TYR A 303 8.59 1.90 -6.09
CA TYR A 303 9.92 1.31 -6.18
C TYR A 303 10.52 0.99 -4.80
N ILE A 304 10.41 1.90 -3.82
CA ILE A 304 10.88 1.65 -2.45
C ILE A 304 10.08 0.52 -1.78
N ASP A 305 8.77 0.49 -1.96
CA ASP A 305 7.90 -0.53 -1.36
C ASP A 305 8.23 -1.92 -1.94
N GLN A 306 8.40 -2.01 -3.26
CA GLN A 306 8.85 -3.24 -3.93
C GLN A 306 10.22 -3.68 -3.43
N MET A 307 11.15 -2.73 -3.26
CA MET A 307 12.47 -3.02 -2.73
C MET A 307 12.42 -3.59 -1.30
N ARG A 308 11.60 -3.02 -0.41
CA ARG A 308 11.39 -3.58 0.93
C ARG A 308 10.78 -4.97 0.89
N GLN A 309 9.81 -5.19 0.01
CA GLN A 309 9.20 -6.49 -0.18
C GLN A 309 10.22 -7.53 -0.66
N ASN A 310 11.12 -7.15 -1.57
CA ASN A 310 12.18 -8.03 -2.06
C ASN A 310 13.15 -8.41 -0.93
N ILE A 311 13.59 -7.44 -0.11
CA ILE A 311 14.47 -7.70 1.04
C ILE A 311 13.79 -8.65 2.04
N ASN A 312 12.52 -8.38 2.38
CA ASN A 312 11.77 -9.23 3.31
C ASN A 312 11.59 -10.66 2.75
N THR A 313 11.31 -10.76 1.45
CA THR A 313 11.21 -12.06 0.76
C THR A 313 12.54 -12.82 0.81
N GLU A 314 13.65 -12.13 0.56
CA GLU A 314 15.00 -12.73 0.59
C GLU A 314 15.38 -13.21 1.99
N ASP A 315 15.09 -12.41 3.03
CA ASP A 315 15.29 -12.79 4.43
C ASP A 315 14.43 -14.01 4.79
N GLN A 316 13.15 -14.04 4.37
CA GLN A 316 12.26 -15.19 4.59
C GLN A 316 12.76 -16.47 3.90
N LEU A 317 13.19 -16.39 2.64
CA LEU A 317 13.74 -17.55 1.93
C LEU A 317 15.04 -18.05 2.58
N SER A 318 15.88 -17.13 3.06
CA SER A 318 17.11 -17.46 3.78
C SER A 318 16.82 -18.15 5.12
N ASP A 319 15.76 -17.75 5.82
CA ASP A 319 15.31 -18.42 7.05
C ASP A 319 14.80 -19.84 6.78
N ILE A 320 14.04 -20.01 5.70
CA ILE A 320 13.54 -21.33 5.27
C ILE A 320 14.70 -22.25 4.90
N GLN A 321 15.65 -21.77 4.09
CA GLN A 321 16.82 -22.56 3.70
C GLN A 321 17.67 -22.98 4.90
N ARG A 322 17.76 -22.13 5.94
CA ARG A 322 18.47 -22.48 7.19
C ARG A 322 17.70 -23.46 8.08
N SER A 323 16.37 -23.46 8.02
CA SER A 323 15.53 -24.36 8.83
C SER A 323 15.38 -25.76 8.24
N ILE A 324 15.56 -25.91 6.92
CA ILE A 324 15.48 -27.19 6.21
C ILE A 324 16.88 -27.79 6.04
N TRP A 325 17.13 -28.95 6.64
CA TRP A 325 18.39 -29.68 6.48
C TRP A 325 18.54 -30.24 5.06
N GLY A 326 19.66 -29.95 4.41
CA GLY A 326 19.95 -30.39 3.04
C GLY A 326 19.19 -29.62 1.95
N CYS A 327 18.64 -28.44 2.27
CA CYS A 327 17.92 -27.62 1.30
C CYS A 327 18.86 -27.11 0.19
N PRO A 328 18.48 -27.25 -1.11
CA PRO A 328 19.19 -26.58 -2.18
C PRO A 328 19.09 -25.04 -2.05
N PRO A 329 19.97 -24.26 -2.70
CA PRO A 329 19.89 -22.81 -2.65
C PRO A 329 18.54 -22.34 -3.21
N LEU A 330 17.79 -21.60 -2.38
CA LEU A 330 16.49 -21.05 -2.77
C LEU A 330 16.61 -19.63 -3.37
N SER A 331 17.81 -19.07 -3.40
CA SER A 331 18.11 -17.72 -3.88
C SER A 331 18.03 -17.62 -5.42
N GLU A 332 16.82 -17.54 -5.94
CA GLU A 332 16.54 -17.24 -7.35
C GLU A 332 15.76 -15.92 -7.46
N ALA A 333 15.99 -15.18 -8.56
CA ALA A 333 15.36 -13.88 -8.77
C ALA A 333 13.83 -14.04 -8.80
N HIS A 334 13.13 -13.21 -8.01
CA HIS A 334 11.66 -13.18 -7.90
C HIS A 334 11.01 -14.42 -7.26
N ARG A 335 11.77 -15.30 -6.61
CA ARG A 335 11.18 -16.38 -5.83
C ARG A 335 10.61 -15.86 -4.53
N TYR A 336 9.42 -16.31 -4.13
CA TYR A 336 8.81 -15.99 -2.83
C TYR A 336 7.98 -17.14 -2.29
N LEU A 337 7.85 -17.22 -0.97
CA LEU A 337 7.00 -18.20 -0.30
C LEU A 337 5.52 -17.78 -0.39
N ILE A 338 4.66 -18.66 -0.89
CA ILE A 338 3.22 -18.47 -0.88
C ILE A 338 2.61 -19.03 0.40
N ARG A 339 2.91 -20.30 0.73
CA ARG A 339 2.31 -20.99 1.89
C ARG A 339 3.16 -22.18 2.34
N VAL A 340 3.09 -22.49 3.63
CA VAL A 340 3.62 -23.74 4.21
C VAL A 340 2.43 -24.57 4.72
N GLN A 341 2.43 -25.86 4.44
CA GLN A 341 1.40 -26.80 4.90
C GLN A 341 2.03 -28.09 5.40
N ASP A 342 1.72 -28.45 6.64
CA ASP A 342 2.09 -29.76 7.18
C ASP A 342 1.03 -30.78 6.75
N VAL A 343 1.49 -31.95 6.29
CA VAL A 343 0.63 -33.03 5.77
C VAL A 343 1.15 -34.41 6.19
N ALA A 344 0.24 -35.36 6.31
CA ALA A 344 0.53 -36.77 6.49
C ALA A 344 0.73 -37.44 5.13
N GLN A 345 1.88 -38.07 4.90
CA GLN A 345 2.11 -38.92 3.73
C GLN A 345 1.44 -40.28 3.94
N LEU A 346 0.62 -40.66 2.98
CA LEU A 346 -0.08 -41.94 2.95
C LEU A 346 0.54 -42.85 1.89
N HIS A 347 0.58 -44.14 2.18
CA HIS A 347 0.90 -45.18 1.21
C HIS A 347 -0.34 -46.04 0.99
N SER A 348 -0.60 -46.39 -0.27
CA SER A 348 -1.69 -47.28 -0.62
C SER A 348 -1.15 -48.67 -0.94
N CYS A 349 -1.67 -49.69 -0.25
CA CYS A 349 -1.16 -51.06 -0.36
C CYS A 349 -1.75 -51.85 -1.55
N ASP A 350 -2.76 -51.32 -2.25
CA ASP A 350 -3.44 -52.00 -3.37
C ASP A 350 -3.64 -51.04 -4.57
N GLU A 351 -2.91 -51.28 -5.66
CA GLU A 351 -2.99 -50.46 -6.88
C GLU A 351 -4.17 -50.83 -7.79
N GLU A 352 -4.82 -51.98 -7.57
CA GLU A 352 -5.87 -52.52 -8.47
C GLU A 352 -7.31 -52.08 -8.13
N THR A 353 -7.55 -51.51 -6.94
CA THR A 353 -8.90 -51.10 -6.50
C THR A 353 -9.11 -49.59 -6.70
N GLY A 354 -10.34 -49.08 -6.89
CA GLY A 354 -10.61 -47.64 -6.96
C GLY A 354 -10.26 -46.88 -5.67
N PHE A 355 -9.85 -45.60 -5.77
CA PHE A 355 -9.33 -44.79 -4.66
C PHE A 355 -10.20 -44.75 -3.38
N SER A 356 -11.52 -44.96 -3.51
CA SER A 356 -12.46 -44.95 -2.37
C SER A 356 -12.40 -46.21 -1.49
N SER A 357 -11.88 -47.32 -2.00
CA SER A 357 -11.88 -48.64 -1.32
C SER A 357 -10.47 -49.15 -0.96
N ARG A 358 -9.43 -48.33 -1.18
CA ARG A 358 -8.05 -48.67 -0.82
C ARG A 358 -7.80 -48.47 0.67
N PHE A 359 -6.98 -49.32 1.25
CA PHE A 359 -6.39 -49.08 2.57
C PHE A 359 -5.21 -48.12 2.42
N TYR A 360 -5.15 -47.13 3.31
CA TYR A 360 -4.08 -46.14 3.36
C TYR A 360 -3.38 -46.22 4.71
N GLU A 361 -2.06 -46.37 4.69
CA GLU A 361 -1.23 -46.38 5.89
C GLU A 361 -0.44 -45.05 5.97
N HIS A 362 -0.44 -44.44 7.16
CA HIS A 362 0.43 -43.30 7.43
C HIS A 362 1.87 -43.76 7.45
N THR A 363 2.67 -43.18 6.58
CA THR A 363 4.09 -43.53 6.50
C THR A 363 4.97 -42.49 7.16
N ARG A 364 4.73 -41.21 6.89
CA ARG A 364 5.61 -40.10 7.29
C ARG A 364 4.85 -38.79 7.41
N ASP A 365 5.39 -37.88 8.20
CA ASP A 365 4.95 -36.48 8.18
C ASP A 365 5.80 -35.68 7.18
N LEU A 366 5.14 -34.85 6.38
CA LEU A 366 5.76 -33.97 5.41
C LEU A 366 5.42 -32.51 5.72
N GLY A 367 6.36 -31.62 5.42
CA GLY A 367 6.15 -30.19 5.31
C GLY A 367 6.24 -29.78 3.85
N LEU A 368 5.16 -29.22 3.31
CA LEU A 368 5.07 -28.70 1.96
C LEU A 368 5.31 -27.19 1.98
N PHE A 369 6.35 -26.71 1.30
CA PHE A 369 6.63 -25.29 1.16
C PHE A 369 6.35 -24.89 -0.29
N LEU A 370 5.23 -24.19 -0.50
CA LEU A 370 4.81 -23.71 -1.80
C LEU A 370 5.48 -22.37 -2.10
N LEU A 371 6.39 -22.38 -3.07
CA LEU A 371 6.96 -21.18 -3.68
C LEU A 371 6.13 -20.78 -4.90
N ASN A 372 6.42 -19.62 -5.47
CA ASN A 372 5.76 -19.15 -6.69
C ASN A 372 6.11 -19.94 -7.95
N ASP A 373 7.20 -20.70 -7.97
CA ASP A 373 7.68 -21.45 -9.14
C ASP A 373 7.88 -22.95 -8.88
N ALA A 374 8.04 -23.34 -7.61
CA ALA A 374 8.29 -24.71 -7.20
C ALA A 374 7.58 -25.08 -5.87
N LEU A 375 7.36 -26.37 -5.68
CA LEU A 375 6.91 -26.96 -4.43
C LEU A 375 8.09 -27.73 -3.81
N LEU A 376 8.51 -27.33 -2.61
CA LEU A 376 9.49 -28.10 -1.83
C LEU A 376 8.75 -29.07 -0.92
N VAL A 377 9.14 -30.34 -0.99
CA VAL A 377 8.65 -31.41 -0.13
C VAL A 377 9.74 -31.75 0.87
N CYS A 378 9.45 -31.59 2.15
CA CYS A 378 10.36 -31.88 3.25
C CYS A 378 9.79 -32.95 4.17
N ARG A 379 10.64 -33.82 4.72
CA ARG A 379 10.28 -34.71 5.83
C ARG A 379 10.22 -33.90 7.10
N ARG A 380 9.09 -33.93 7.80
CA ARG A 380 8.93 -33.35 9.13
C ARG A 380 9.33 -34.39 10.16
N GLY A 381 10.08 -33.96 11.17
CA GLY A 381 10.43 -34.75 12.35
C GLY A 381 10.31 -33.90 13.60
N THR A 382 10.25 -34.56 14.75
CA THR A 382 10.26 -33.90 16.05
C THR A 382 11.58 -34.21 16.75
N ALA A 383 12.36 -33.17 17.04
CA ALA A 383 13.55 -33.29 17.88
C ALA A 383 13.16 -32.97 19.33
N HIS A 384 13.46 -33.91 20.22
CA HIS A 384 13.35 -33.72 21.66
C HIS A 384 14.74 -33.43 22.24
N THR A 385 14.94 -32.23 22.74
CA THR A 385 16.12 -31.85 23.51
C THR A 385 15.95 -32.34 24.95
N PRO A 386 16.88 -33.15 25.49
CA PRO A 386 16.82 -33.61 26.87
C PRO A 386 16.67 -32.43 27.83
N PHE A 387 15.77 -32.55 28.81
CA PHE A 387 15.47 -31.53 29.83
C PHE A 387 14.80 -30.24 29.33
N GLU A 388 14.44 -30.13 28.04
CA GLU A 388 13.56 -29.07 27.54
C GLU A 388 12.12 -29.58 27.41
N ARG A 389 11.14 -28.77 27.84
CA ARG A 389 9.71 -29.13 27.77
C ARG A 389 9.12 -28.96 26.37
N THR A 390 9.87 -28.38 25.44
CA THR A 390 9.41 -27.96 24.12
C THR A 390 10.05 -28.85 23.05
N SER A 391 9.24 -29.58 22.29
CA SER A 391 9.68 -30.26 21.07
C SER A 391 9.93 -29.24 19.95
N LYS A 392 10.99 -29.45 19.15
CA LYS A 392 11.29 -28.63 17.98
C LYS A 392 11.00 -29.42 16.71
N SER A 393 10.19 -28.86 15.82
CA SER A 393 9.99 -29.41 14.48
C SER A 393 11.26 -29.23 13.64
N THR A 394 11.74 -30.31 13.05
CA THR A 394 12.89 -30.32 12.14
C THR A 394 12.42 -30.71 10.75
N TYR A 395 12.91 -30.01 9.73
CA TYR A 395 12.59 -30.31 8.34
C TYR A 395 13.84 -30.85 7.63
N GLN A 396 13.68 -31.93 6.87
CA GLN A 396 14.72 -32.48 6.00
C GLN A 396 14.24 -32.46 4.55
N PHE A 397 15.05 -31.90 3.67
CA PHE A 397 14.72 -31.84 2.24
C PHE A 397 14.55 -33.25 1.63
N ILE A 398 13.47 -33.45 0.86
CA ILE A 398 13.23 -34.67 0.07
C ILE A 398 13.31 -34.36 -1.41
N ALA A 399 12.48 -33.44 -1.89
CA ALA A 399 12.34 -33.15 -3.31
C ALA A 399 11.93 -31.69 -3.55
N SER A 400 12.26 -31.19 -4.75
CA SER A 400 11.76 -29.93 -5.29
C SER A 400 11.09 -30.22 -6.64
N VAL A 401 9.85 -29.76 -6.81
CA VAL A 401 9.05 -29.99 -8.01
C VAL A 401 8.60 -28.66 -8.58
N ALA A 402 8.95 -28.36 -9.83
CA ALA A 402 8.48 -27.16 -10.50
C ALA A 402 6.96 -27.21 -10.72
N LEU A 403 6.26 -26.10 -10.44
CA LEU A 403 4.79 -26.06 -10.44
C LEU A 403 4.17 -26.38 -11.81
N HIS A 404 4.82 -25.99 -12.91
CA HIS A 404 4.37 -26.31 -14.26
C HIS A 404 4.38 -27.82 -14.59
N ARG A 405 5.02 -28.66 -13.75
CA ARG A 405 5.09 -30.12 -13.90
C ARG A 405 4.35 -30.86 -12.79
N LEU A 406 3.65 -30.13 -11.92
CA LEU A 406 2.93 -30.69 -10.79
C LEU A 406 1.46 -30.89 -11.19
N LEU A 407 0.99 -32.13 -11.11
CA LEU A 407 -0.43 -32.45 -11.23
C LEU A 407 -1.00 -32.67 -9.82
N VAL A 408 -2.20 -32.15 -9.61
CA VAL A 408 -2.87 -32.19 -8.31
C VAL A 408 -4.24 -32.83 -8.51
N GLU A 409 -4.49 -33.92 -7.82
CA GLU A 409 -5.77 -34.63 -7.86
C GLU A 409 -6.38 -34.65 -6.46
N ASP A 410 -7.66 -34.30 -6.38
CA ASP A 410 -8.40 -34.37 -5.12
C ASP A 410 -8.94 -35.77 -4.88
N ILE A 411 -8.73 -36.32 -3.67
CA ILE A 411 -9.33 -37.60 -3.27
C ILE A 411 -10.59 -37.30 -2.46
N PRO A 412 -11.77 -37.76 -2.92
CA PRO A 412 -13.00 -37.58 -2.17
C PRO A 412 -12.95 -38.39 -0.87
N ASP A 413 -13.51 -37.80 0.18
CA ASP A 413 -13.57 -38.43 1.49
C ASP A 413 -14.31 -39.78 1.44
N SER A 414 -13.72 -40.77 2.10
CA SER A 414 -14.27 -42.12 2.22
C SER A 414 -14.30 -42.57 3.69
N LYS A 415 -14.77 -43.79 3.93
CA LYS A 415 -14.74 -44.40 5.27
C LYS A 415 -13.31 -44.57 5.80
N TYR A 416 -12.31 -44.65 4.92
CA TYR A 416 -10.94 -45.00 5.26
C TYR A 416 -9.95 -43.83 5.11
N ILE A 417 -10.32 -42.79 4.36
CA ILE A 417 -9.47 -41.62 4.13
C ILE A 417 -10.29 -40.35 4.17
N LYS A 418 -9.77 -39.32 4.82
CA LYS A 418 -10.35 -37.98 4.86
C LYS A 418 -9.30 -36.96 4.51
N ASN A 419 -9.73 -35.86 3.92
CA ASN A 419 -8.88 -34.71 3.62
C ASN A 419 -7.63 -35.03 2.80
N ALA A 420 -7.73 -36.00 1.88
CA ALA A 420 -6.59 -36.44 1.10
C ALA A 420 -6.58 -35.88 -0.32
N PHE A 421 -5.37 -35.81 -0.88
CA PHE A 421 -5.09 -35.35 -2.24
C PHE A 421 -3.77 -35.96 -2.72
N ILE A 422 -3.58 -36.01 -4.04
CA ILE A 422 -2.38 -36.54 -4.69
C ILE A 422 -1.61 -35.38 -5.29
N LEU A 423 -0.30 -35.38 -5.02
CA LEU A 423 0.68 -34.53 -5.67
C LEU A 423 1.53 -35.42 -6.59
N GLN A 424 1.32 -35.31 -7.90
CA GLN A 424 2.06 -36.09 -8.88
C GLN A 424 3.10 -35.20 -9.57
N GLY A 425 4.37 -35.46 -9.25
CA GLY A 425 5.51 -34.88 -9.93
C GLY A 425 6.10 -35.82 -10.99
N PRO A 426 7.05 -35.36 -11.80
CA PRO A 426 7.61 -36.14 -12.91
C PRO A 426 8.44 -37.36 -12.48
N ARG A 427 8.84 -37.44 -11.20
CA ARG A 427 9.67 -38.53 -10.65
C ARG A 427 9.09 -39.18 -9.40
N HIS A 428 8.09 -38.56 -8.79
CA HIS A 428 7.57 -38.93 -7.47
C HIS A 428 6.09 -38.61 -7.40
N GLU A 429 5.35 -39.48 -6.74
CA GLU A 429 3.95 -39.30 -6.39
C GLU A 429 3.83 -39.28 -4.87
N TRP A 430 3.08 -38.32 -4.34
CA TRP A 430 2.80 -38.21 -2.91
C TRP A 430 1.29 -38.15 -2.68
N ILE A 431 0.77 -39.18 -2.02
CA ILE A 431 -0.58 -39.18 -1.47
C ILE A 431 -0.48 -38.50 -0.10
N CYS A 432 -1.15 -37.36 0.05
CA CYS A 432 -1.07 -36.51 1.23
C CYS A 432 -2.46 -36.37 1.86
N ALA A 433 -2.52 -36.23 3.18
CA ALA A 433 -3.73 -35.85 3.90
C ALA A 433 -3.46 -34.71 4.89
N THR A 434 -4.37 -33.74 4.98
CA THR A 434 -4.32 -32.69 6.01
C THR A 434 -5.07 -33.12 7.28
N GLU A 435 -4.73 -32.50 8.40
CA GLU A 435 -5.44 -32.73 9.67
C GLU A 435 -6.87 -32.15 9.62
N ALA A 436 -7.05 -30.98 9.01
CA ALA A 436 -8.33 -30.29 8.87
C ALA A 436 -8.81 -30.20 7.41
N GLU A 437 -10.13 -30.23 7.21
CA GLU A 437 -10.77 -30.08 5.89
C GLU A 437 -10.54 -28.67 5.31
N ASP A 438 -10.64 -27.64 6.16
CA ASP A 438 -10.37 -26.26 5.78
C ASP A 438 -8.95 -26.10 5.22
N ASP A 439 -7.96 -26.71 5.86
CA ASP A 439 -6.56 -26.66 5.40
C ASP A 439 -6.39 -27.29 4.01
N LYS A 440 -7.09 -28.40 3.73
CA LYS A 440 -7.11 -29.01 2.40
C LYS A 440 -7.71 -28.05 1.37
N PHE A 441 -8.87 -27.48 1.66
CA PHE A 441 -9.55 -26.58 0.72
C PHE A 441 -8.70 -25.34 0.41
N LEU A 442 -8.17 -24.68 1.46
CA LEU A 442 -7.29 -23.53 1.30
C LEU A 442 -6.01 -23.90 0.54
N TRP A 443 -5.37 -25.02 0.89
CA TRP A 443 -4.14 -25.47 0.24
C TRP A 443 -4.35 -25.75 -1.24
N LEU A 444 -5.37 -26.52 -1.61
CA LEU A 444 -5.66 -26.86 -3.00
C LEU A 444 -6.02 -25.62 -3.82
N SER A 445 -6.83 -24.71 -3.26
CA SER A 445 -7.17 -23.45 -3.91
C SER A 445 -5.93 -22.60 -4.21
N VAL A 446 -5.05 -22.43 -3.22
CA VAL A 446 -3.81 -21.65 -3.35
C VAL A 446 -2.84 -22.33 -4.32
N LEU A 447 -2.68 -23.65 -4.24
CA LEU A 447 -1.80 -24.43 -5.10
C LEU A 447 -2.24 -24.37 -6.57
N GLN A 448 -3.53 -24.54 -6.85
CA GLN A 448 -4.07 -24.42 -8.21
C GLN A 448 -3.90 -23.01 -8.77
N ASN A 449 -4.11 -21.97 -7.95
CA ASN A 449 -3.87 -20.59 -8.35
C ASN A 449 -2.39 -20.33 -8.66
N ALA A 450 -1.47 -20.89 -7.86
CA ALA A 450 -0.04 -20.80 -8.10
C ALA A 450 0.36 -21.49 -9.42
N ILE A 451 -0.12 -22.72 -9.66
CA ILE A 451 0.14 -23.45 -10.92
C ILE A 451 -0.37 -22.64 -12.13
N LYS A 452 -1.58 -22.10 -12.07
CA LYS A 452 -2.15 -21.24 -13.13
C LYS A 452 -1.34 -19.97 -13.38
N SER A 453 -0.73 -19.40 -12.34
CA SER A 453 0.09 -18.19 -12.46
C SER A 453 1.47 -18.46 -13.06
N THR A 454 1.89 -19.73 -13.12
CA THR A 454 3.17 -20.17 -13.70
C THR A 454 3.07 -20.65 -15.15
N MET A 455 1.85 -20.87 -15.66
CA MET A 455 1.58 -21.17 -17.07
C MET A 455 1.41 -19.88 -17.87
#